data_AF-A0A4V3AN76-F1
#
_entry.id   AF-A0A4V3AN76-F1
#
_cell.length_a   1.000
_cell.length_b   1.000
_cell.length_c   1.000
_cell.angle_alpha   90.00
_cell.angle_beta   90.00
_cell.angle_gamma   90.00
#
_symmetry.space_group_name_H-M   'P 1'
#
loop_
_entity.id
_entity.type
_entity.pdbx_description
1 polymer ?
#
loop_
_entity_poly.entity_id
_entity_poly.type
_entity_poly.pdbx_seq_one_letter_code
_entity_poly.pdbx_strand_id
1 'polypeptide(L)'
;MTRLAFALAVLLPLAAAAQPMPEGDAQILQQRLQAIDSNPDTAGTAAYERLQARQSLASLVNARSSQRAAALQIAQWRVETAELAARTEASRRELTQLERERSALIVEASRQDAVRARQEAERLRIQAQIQAEEAARLRLAAEEETTARQQAETVLQGVASGEAAKLRAARQREAELRRREAELLKSLEQP
;
A
#
# COMPACT_ATOMS: atom_id res chain seq x y z
N MET A 1 75.39 -22.86 -64.87
CA MET A 1 74.43 -23.96 -64.62
C MET A 1 74.57 -24.30 -63.14
N THR A 2 73.58 -24.25 -62.24
CA THR A 2 72.12 -24.15 -62.28
C THR A 2 71.72 -23.82 -60.83
N ARG A 3 70.93 -22.76 -60.60
CA ARG A 3 70.32 -22.47 -59.28
C ARG A 3 69.00 -23.24 -59.21
N LEU A 4 68.88 -24.20 -58.31
CA LEU A 4 67.62 -24.92 -58.04
C LEU A 4 66.90 -24.23 -56.89
N ALA A 5 65.85 -23.48 -57.24
CA ALA A 5 64.93 -22.85 -56.31
C ALA A 5 63.90 -23.87 -55.81
N PHE A 6 63.73 -23.92 -54.50
CA PHE A 6 62.72 -24.71 -53.80
C PHE A 6 61.38 -23.95 -53.87
N ALA A 7 60.36 -24.54 -54.48
CA ALA A 7 58.99 -24.02 -54.46
C ALA A 7 58.07 -25.15 -53.97
N LEU A 8 57.82 -25.18 -52.66
CA LEU A 8 56.84 -26.06 -52.04
C LEU A 8 55.48 -25.35 -52.11
N ALA A 9 54.61 -25.81 -53.01
CA ALA A 9 53.26 -25.31 -53.17
C ALA A 9 52.39 -25.72 -51.99
N VAL A 10 51.79 -24.73 -51.32
CA VAL A 10 50.77 -24.92 -50.29
C VAL A 10 49.46 -25.29 -50.99
N LEU A 11 49.01 -26.53 -50.79
CA LEU A 11 47.67 -26.98 -51.18
C LEU A 11 46.66 -26.47 -50.14
N LEU A 12 45.79 -25.53 -50.52
CA LEU A 12 44.57 -25.22 -49.77
C LEU A 12 43.57 -26.37 -49.97
N PRO A 13 42.99 -26.97 -48.91
CA PRO A 13 41.83 -27.83 -49.08
C PRO A 13 40.61 -26.95 -49.32
N LEU A 14 39.99 -27.10 -50.49
CA LEU A 14 38.61 -26.67 -50.72
C LEU A 14 37.73 -27.49 -49.77
N ALA A 15 37.30 -26.89 -48.66
CA ALA A 15 36.21 -27.44 -47.87
C ALA A 15 34.94 -27.39 -48.72
N ALA A 16 34.57 -28.52 -49.31
CA ALA A 16 33.26 -28.69 -49.92
C ALA A 16 32.22 -28.49 -48.82
N ALA A 17 31.45 -27.40 -48.89
CA ALA A 17 30.26 -27.23 -48.09
C ALA A 17 29.28 -28.35 -48.50
N ALA A 18 29.19 -29.40 -47.69
CA ALA A 18 28.17 -30.42 -47.84
C ALA A 18 26.81 -29.73 -47.71
N GLN A 19 26.06 -29.63 -48.82
CA GLN A 19 24.68 -29.19 -48.74
C GLN A 19 23.91 -30.20 -47.88
N PRO A 20 23.15 -29.75 -46.87
CA PRO A 20 22.35 -30.66 -46.06
C PRO A 20 21.45 -31.46 -47.00
N MET A 21 21.47 -32.79 -46.87
CA MET A 21 20.56 -33.64 -47.64
C MET A 21 19.12 -33.19 -47.33
N PRO A 22 18.24 -33.09 -48.33
CA PRO A 22 16.86 -32.64 -48.14
C PRO A 22 15.99 -33.57 -47.27
N GLU A 23 16.52 -34.73 -46.84
CA GLU A 23 15.92 -35.59 -45.82
C GLU A 23 16.27 -35.13 -44.39
N GLY A 24 17.41 -34.49 -44.18
CA GLY A 24 17.81 -33.90 -42.90
C GLY A 24 16.93 -32.73 -42.48
N ASP A 25 16.47 -31.91 -43.43
CA ASP A 25 15.61 -30.76 -43.12
C ASP A 25 14.28 -31.17 -42.48
N ALA A 26 13.65 -32.23 -42.99
CA ALA A 26 12.40 -32.75 -42.42
C ALA A 26 12.62 -33.29 -40.99
N GLN A 27 13.76 -33.94 -40.74
CA GLN A 27 14.12 -34.44 -39.41
C GLN A 27 14.36 -33.30 -38.42
N ILE A 28 15.06 -32.23 -38.83
CA ILE A 28 15.28 -31.03 -38.01
C ILE A 28 13.95 -30.38 -37.62
N LEU A 29 13.05 -30.20 -38.59
CA LEU A 29 11.72 -29.65 -38.35
C LEU A 29 10.87 -30.54 -37.44
N GLN A 30 10.99 -31.87 -37.56
CA GLN A 30 10.32 -32.81 -36.67
C GLN A 30 10.86 -32.74 -35.24
N GLN A 31 12.18 -32.62 -35.06
CA GLN A 31 12.80 -32.45 -33.74
C GLN A 31 12.35 -31.15 -33.07
N ARG A 32 12.23 -30.06 -33.83
CA ARG A 32 11.69 -28.79 -33.34
C ARG A 32 10.26 -28.94 -32.80
N LEU A 33 9.38 -29.63 -33.52
CA LEU A 33 8.03 -29.92 -33.02
C LEU A 33 8.05 -30.83 -31.78
N GLN A 34 8.91 -31.84 -31.75
CA GLN A 34 9.07 -32.70 -30.58
C GLN A 34 9.55 -31.93 -29.34
N ALA A 35 10.39 -30.89 -29.52
CA ALA A 35 10.84 -30.04 -28.43
C ALA A 35 9.68 -29.24 -27.79
N ILE A 36 8.68 -28.83 -28.58
CA ILE A 36 7.46 -28.20 -28.05
C ILE A 36 6.68 -29.21 -27.19
N ASP A 37 6.61 -30.46 -27.64
CA ASP A 37 5.82 -31.51 -27.00
C ASP A 37 6.46 -32.01 -25.69
N SER A 38 7.80 -32.06 -25.65
CA SER A 38 8.57 -32.57 -24.51
C SER A 38 8.80 -31.54 -23.42
N ASN A 39 8.71 -30.24 -23.74
CA ASN A 39 8.80 -29.18 -22.75
C ASN A 39 7.47 -29.07 -21.97
N PRO A 40 7.47 -29.25 -20.64
CA PRO A 40 6.26 -29.17 -19.82
C PRO A 40 5.54 -27.82 -19.92
N ASP A 41 6.25 -26.71 -20.13
CA ASP A 41 5.67 -25.37 -20.18
C ASP A 41 4.87 -25.14 -21.48
N THR A 42 5.30 -25.77 -22.57
CA THR A 42 4.65 -25.71 -23.89
C THR A 42 3.85 -26.97 -24.20
N ALA A 43 3.86 -27.96 -23.31
CA ALA A 43 3.07 -29.17 -23.48
C ALA A 43 1.58 -28.81 -23.52
N GLY A 44 0.93 -29.24 -24.60
CA GLY A 44 -0.49 -28.98 -24.81
C GLY A 44 -0.85 -27.52 -25.13
N THR A 45 0.12 -26.67 -25.52
CA THR A 45 -0.18 -25.38 -26.17
C THR A 45 -0.25 -25.56 -27.69
N ALA A 46 -0.87 -24.58 -28.37
CA ALA A 46 -0.91 -24.42 -29.82
C ALA A 46 -1.30 -25.71 -30.58
N ALA A 47 -2.33 -26.39 -30.08
CA ALA A 47 -2.73 -27.71 -30.58
C ALA A 47 -3.08 -27.68 -32.08
N TYR A 48 -3.72 -26.60 -32.52
CA TYR A 48 -4.12 -26.42 -33.92
C TYR A 48 -2.90 -26.20 -34.83
N GLU A 49 -2.00 -25.29 -34.45
CA GLU A 49 -0.81 -24.95 -35.21
C GLU A 49 0.16 -26.14 -35.28
N ARG A 50 0.31 -26.89 -34.18
CA ARG A 50 1.11 -28.12 -34.14
C ARG A 50 0.55 -29.19 -35.06
N LEU A 51 -0.76 -29.39 -35.07
CA LEU A 51 -1.40 -30.32 -36.00
C LEU A 51 -1.11 -29.91 -37.45
N GLN A 52 -1.23 -28.61 -37.76
CA GLN A 52 -0.98 -28.09 -39.10
C GLN A 52 0.50 -28.21 -39.53
N ALA A 53 1.43 -28.01 -38.60
CA ALA A 53 2.85 -28.21 -38.81
C ALA A 53 3.18 -29.68 -39.10
N ARG A 54 2.60 -30.61 -38.35
CA ARG A 54 2.74 -32.06 -38.59
C ARG A 54 2.20 -32.49 -39.96
N GLN A 55 1.05 -31.95 -40.38
CA GLN A 55 0.49 -32.21 -41.72
C GLN A 55 1.38 -31.66 -42.85
N SER A 56 1.98 -30.48 -42.63
CA SER A 56 2.88 -29.85 -43.60
C SER A 56 4.20 -30.61 -43.72
N LEU A 57 4.71 -31.14 -42.60
CA LEU A 57 5.84 -32.09 -42.59
C LEU A 57 5.52 -33.39 -43.33
N ALA A 58 4.35 -33.99 -43.09
CA ALA A 58 3.92 -35.17 -43.84
C ALA A 58 3.82 -34.88 -45.35
N SER A 59 3.36 -33.69 -45.73
CA SER A 59 3.31 -33.25 -47.14
C SER A 59 4.71 -33.09 -47.73
N LEU A 60 5.67 -32.57 -46.97
CA LEU A 60 7.08 -32.45 -47.38
C LEU A 60 7.73 -33.81 -47.63
N VAL A 61 7.52 -34.79 -46.74
CA VAL A 61 8.09 -36.14 -46.90
C VAL A 61 7.57 -36.82 -48.18
N ASN A 62 6.31 -36.58 -48.52
CA ASN A 62 5.66 -37.17 -49.71
C ASN A 62 5.79 -36.31 -50.98
N ALA A 63 6.46 -35.16 -50.92
CA ALA A 63 6.56 -34.23 -52.05
C ALA A 63 7.46 -34.77 -53.17
N ARG A 64 7.03 -34.58 -54.42
CA ARG A 64 7.87 -34.86 -55.60
C ARG A 64 9.08 -33.92 -55.60
N SER A 65 10.19 -34.34 -56.21
CA SER A 65 11.43 -33.55 -56.29
C SER A 65 11.21 -32.12 -56.80
N SER A 66 10.33 -31.94 -57.80
CA SER A 66 9.99 -30.63 -58.37
C SER A 66 9.18 -29.71 -57.44
N GLN A 67 8.48 -30.26 -56.46
CA GLN A 67 7.63 -29.51 -55.51
C GLN A 67 8.27 -29.39 -54.12
N ARG A 68 9.39 -30.10 -53.88
CA ARG A 68 10.00 -30.27 -52.57
C ARG A 68 10.46 -28.94 -51.96
N ALA A 69 11.00 -28.02 -52.76
CA ALA A 69 11.42 -26.71 -52.28
C ALA A 69 10.25 -25.89 -51.72
N ALA A 70 9.12 -25.85 -52.43
CA ALA A 70 7.91 -25.17 -51.97
C ALA A 70 7.31 -25.85 -50.73
N ALA A 71 7.26 -27.18 -50.72
CA ALA A 71 6.78 -27.94 -49.57
C ALA A 71 7.65 -27.71 -48.32
N LEU A 72 8.98 -27.56 -48.49
CA LEU A 72 9.91 -27.28 -47.40
C LEU A 72 9.65 -25.91 -46.79
N GLN A 73 9.48 -24.88 -47.63
CA GLN A 73 9.18 -23.52 -47.16
C GLN A 73 7.87 -23.47 -46.36
N ILE A 74 6.82 -24.15 -46.85
CA ILE A 74 5.53 -24.23 -46.14
C ILE A 74 5.71 -24.95 -44.79
N ALA A 75 6.44 -26.06 -44.75
CA ALA A 75 6.71 -26.79 -43.52
C ALA A 75 7.48 -25.94 -42.50
N GLN A 76 8.50 -25.19 -42.94
CA GLN A 76 9.27 -24.26 -42.11
C GLN A 76 8.35 -23.22 -41.45
N TRP A 77 7.56 -22.50 -42.25
CA TRP A 77 6.64 -21.49 -41.72
C TRP A 77 5.62 -22.06 -40.74
N ARG A 78 5.12 -23.27 -41.00
CA ARG A 78 4.14 -23.91 -40.12
C ARG A 78 4.76 -24.33 -38.79
N VAL A 79 5.98 -24.85 -38.81
CA VAL A 79 6.74 -25.17 -37.58
C VAL A 79 7.05 -23.89 -36.80
N GLU A 80 7.51 -22.83 -37.46
CA GLU A 80 7.75 -21.52 -36.81
C GLU A 80 6.46 -20.93 -36.20
N THR A 81 5.35 -21.03 -36.91
CA THR A 81 4.04 -20.59 -36.40
C THR A 81 3.65 -21.39 -35.15
N ALA A 82 3.83 -22.72 -35.18
CA ALA A 82 3.54 -23.58 -34.04
C ALA A 82 4.42 -23.25 -32.83
N GLU A 83 5.71 -22.96 -33.04
CA GLU A 83 6.61 -22.54 -31.96
C GLU A 83 6.20 -21.20 -31.35
N LEU A 84 5.88 -20.21 -32.20
CA LEU A 84 5.48 -18.88 -31.73
C LEU A 84 4.14 -18.93 -30.99
N ALA A 85 3.17 -19.68 -31.52
CA ALA A 85 1.89 -19.90 -30.87
C ALA A 85 2.07 -20.61 -29.53
N ALA A 86 2.91 -21.64 -29.47
CA ALA A 86 3.16 -22.41 -28.26
C ALA A 86 3.78 -21.54 -27.15
N ARG A 87 4.78 -20.71 -27.49
CA ARG A 87 5.39 -19.73 -26.58
C ARG A 87 4.38 -18.69 -26.12
N THR A 88 3.57 -18.17 -27.04
CA THR A 88 2.58 -17.14 -26.74
C THR A 88 1.51 -17.66 -25.76
N GLU A 89 0.99 -18.86 -25.99
CA GLU A 89 0.02 -19.46 -25.08
C GLU A 89 0.62 -19.78 -23.71
N ALA A 90 1.86 -20.28 -23.66
CA ALA A 90 2.56 -20.52 -22.39
C ALA A 90 2.70 -19.22 -21.59
N SER A 91 3.18 -18.14 -22.23
CA SER A 91 3.29 -16.82 -21.58
C SER A 91 1.93 -16.27 -21.15
N ARG A 92 0.85 -16.49 -21.91
CA ARG A 92 -0.50 -16.08 -21.51
C ARG A 92 -0.98 -16.82 -20.25
N ARG A 93 -0.71 -18.12 -20.15
CA ARG A 93 -1.04 -18.91 -18.95
C ARG A 93 -0.31 -18.37 -17.71
N GLU A 94 0.98 -18.07 -17.87
CA GLU A 94 1.81 -17.47 -16.81
C GLU A 94 1.26 -16.09 -16.39
N LEU A 95 0.94 -15.23 -17.35
CA LEU A 95 0.33 -13.92 -17.06
C LEU A 95 -0.98 -14.06 -16.27
N THR A 96 -1.87 -14.97 -16.69
CA THR A 96 -3.13 -15.21 -15.96
C THR A 96 -2.88 -15.77 -14.55
N GLN A 97 -1.81 -16.52 -14.32
CA GLN A 97 -1.43 -16.94 -12.97
C GLN A 97 -0.93 -15.76 -12.14
N LEU A 98 0.00 -14.97 -12.66
CA LEU A 98 0.57 -13.81 -12.00
C LEU A 98 -0.50 -12.74 -11.68
N GLU A 99 -1.47 -12.53 -12.56
CA GLU A 99 -2.60 -11.63 -12.33
C GLU A 99 -3.48 -12.07 -11.16
N ARG A 100 -3.70 -13.39 -11.02
CA ARG A 100 -4.44 -13.96 -9.88
C ARG A 100 -3.66 -13.78 -8.58
N GLU A 101 -2.36 -14.06 -8.59
CA GLU A 101 -1.47 -13.87 -7.43
C GLU A 101 -1.41 -12.39 -7.02
N ARG A 102 -1.22 -11.49 -7.99
CA ARG A 102 -1.25 -10.03 -7.77
C ARG A 102 -2.58 -9.59 -7.15
N SER A 103 -3.71 -10.10 -7.65
CA SER A 103 -5.03 -9.75 -7.13
C SER A 103 -5.20 -10.22 -5.69
N ALA A 104 -4.73 -11.42 -5.36
CA ALA A 104 -4.73 -11.94 -3.99
C ALA A 104 -3.87 -11.07 -3.05
N LEU A 105 -2.67 -10.67 -3.49
CA LEU A 105 -1.80 -9.80 -2.72
C LEU A 105 -2.40 -8.42 -2.45
N ILE A 106 -3.09 -7.82 -3.43
CA ILE A 106 -3.77 -6.54 -3.24
C ILE A 106 -4.89 -6.65 -2.20
N VAL A 107 -5.68 -7.72 -2.25
CA VAL A 107 -6.74 -7.95 -1.27
C VAL A 107 -6.15 -8.11 0.13
N GLU A 108 -5.04 -8.86 0.27
CA GLU A 108 -4.39 -9.05 1.56
C GLU A 108 -3.78 -7.75 2.10
N ALA A 109 -3.10 -6.97 1.27
CA ALA A 109 -2.59 -5.65 1.65
C ALA A 109 -3.74 -4.74 2.12
N SER A 110 -4.85 -4.70 1.38
CA SER A 110 -6.03 -3.92 1.75
C SER A 110 -6.65 -4.36 3.08
N ARG A 111 -6.66 -5.67 3.38
CA ARG A 111 -7.11 -6.18 4.68
C ARG A 111 -6.21 -5.72 5.82
N GLN A 112 -4.90 -5.79 5.63
CA GLN A 112 -3.93 -5.35 6.63
C GLN A 112 -4.07 -3.85 6.90
N ASP A 113 -4.23 -3.04 5.86
CA ASP A 113 -4.43 -1.61 5.98
C ASP A 113 -5.76 -1.28 6.67
N ALA A 114 -6.84 -2.00 6.36
CA ALA A 114 -8.11 -1.84 7.06
C ALA A 114 -8.02 -2.19 8.55
N VAL A 115 -7.24 -3.20 8.92
CA VAL A 115 -6.97 -3.54 10.33
C VAL A 115 -6.19 -2.42 11.02
N ARG A 116 -5.13 -1.91 10.40
CA ARG A 116 -4.33 -0.79 10.95
C ARG A 116 -5.18 0.47 11.12
N ALA A 117 -5.96 0.84 10.12
CA ALA A 117 -6.85 1.99 10.19
C ALA A 117 -7.88 1.87 11.32
N ARG A 118 -8.43 0.67 11.56
CA ARG A 118 -9.33 0.43 12.70
C ARG A 118 -8.61 0.58 14.05
N GLN A 119 -7.39 0.09 14.17
CA GLN A 119 -6.59 0.24 15.39
C GLN A 119 -6.27 1.71 15.66
N GLU A 120 -5.90 2.47 14.63
CA GLU A 120 -5.63 3.90 14.75
C GLU A 120 -6.90 4.69 15.09
N ALA A 121 -8.02 4.39 14.44
CA ALA A 121 -9.32 4.99 14.76
C ALA A 121 -9.73 4.73 16.21
N GLU A 122 -9.55 3.51 16.72
CA GLU A 122 -9.88 3.20 18.12
C GLU A 122 -8.93 3.91 19.10
N ARG A 123 -7.64 4.01 18.79
CA ARG A 123 -6.68 4.80 19.59
C ARG A 123 -7.10 6.27 19.68
N LEU A 124 -7.46 6.87 18.56
CA LEU A 124 -7.93 8.25 18.51
C LEU A 124 -9.25 8.44 19.27
N ARG A 125 -10.17 7.47 19.17
CA ARG A 125 -11.43 7.48 19.93
C ARG A 125 -11.18 7.48 21.44
N ILE A 126 -10.27 6.62 21.91
CA ILE A 126 -9.89 6.54 23.33
C ILE A 126 -9.24 7.85 23.78
N GLN A 127 -8.32 8.41 22.99
CA GLN A 127 -7.70 9.71 23.31
C GLN A 127 -8.73 10.83 23.41
N ALA A 128 -9.66 10.90 22.46
CA ALA A 128 -10.74 11.89 22.48
C ALA A 128 -11.65 11.74 23.72
N GLN A 129 -11.95 10.49 24.12
CA GLN A 129 -12.72 10.23 25.33
C GLN A 129 -11.98 10.70 26.59
N ILE A 130 -10.68 10.39 26.72
CA ILE A 130 -9.86 10.83 27.85
C ILE A 130 -9.84 12.37 27.94
N GLN A 131 -9.61 13.04 26.81
CA GLN A 131 -9.61 14.51 26.77
C GLN A 131 -10.96 15.11 27.15
N ALA A 132 -12.07 14.49 26.74
CA ALA A 132 -13.40 14.93 27.13
C ALA A 132 -13.66 14.74 28.65
N GLU A 133 -13.22 13.62 29.22
CA GLU A 133 -13.32 13.35 30.65
C GLU A 133 -12.46 14.32 31.48
N GLU A 134 -11.22 14.59 31.05
CA GLU A 134 -10.32 15.56 31.69
C GLU A 134 -10.90 16.99 31.62
N ALA A 135 -11.42 17.40 30.46
CA ALA A 135 -12.07 18.69 30.31
C ALA A 135 -13.32 18.82 31.22
N ALA A 136 -14.11 17.75 31.34
CA ALA A 136 -15.26 17.73 32.26
C ALA A 136 -14.82 17.84 33.72
N ARG A 137 -13.77 17.12 34.14
CA ARG A 137 -13.21 17.24 35.50
C ARG A 137 -12.71 18.64 35.80
N LEU A 138 -12.01 19.28 34.86
CA LEU A 138 -11.52 20.65 35.01
C LEU A 138 -12.67 21.66 35.14
N ARG A 139 -13.76 21.47 34.39
CA ARG A 139 -14.96 22.31 34.53
C ARG A 139 -15.61 22.18 35.90
N LEU A 140 -15.78 20.96 36.40
CA LEU A 140 -16.32 20.73 37.75
C LEU A 140 -15.44 21.37 38.82
N ALA A 141 -14.12 21.21 38.73
CA ALA A 141 -13.20 21.85 39.66
C ALA A 141 -13.27 23.38 39.62
N ALA A 142 -13.41 23.98 38.43
CA ALA A 142 -13.59 25.42 38.28
C ALA A 142 -14.93 25.90 38.87
N GLU A 143 -16.02 25.15 38.67
CA GLU A 143 -17.33 25.43 39.27
C GLU A 143 -17.26 25.37 40.81
N GLU A 144 -16.61 24.35 41.37
CA GLU A 144 -16.35 24.23 42.82
C GLU A 144 -15.50 25.40 43.35
N GLU A 145 -14.45 25.80 42.64
CA GLU A 145 -13.63 26.94 43.05
C GLU A 145 -14.44 28.25 43.03
N THR A 146 -15.23 28.48 41.98
CA THR A 146 -16.06 29.69 41.90
C THR A 146 -17.10 29.75 43.00
N THR A 147 -17.75 28.62 43.32
CA THR A 147 -18.72 28.55 44.42
C THR A 147 -18.05 28.76 45.78
N ALA A 148 -16.88 28.17 46.03
CA ALA A 148 -16.11 28.41 47.24
C ALA A 148 -15.71 29.90 47.40
N ARG A 149 -15.29 30.56 46.31
CA ARG A 149 -15.00 32.01 46.31
C ARG A 149 -16.23 32.85 46.64
N GLN A 150 -17.39 32.55 46.03
CA GLN A 150 -18.65 33.25 46.32
C GLN A 150 -19.10 33.08 47.78
N GLN A 151 -18.93 31.87 48.34
CA GLN A 151 -19.21 31.61 49.76
C GLN A 151 -18.29 32.43 50.67
N ALA A 152 -16.98 32.45 50.38
CA ALA A 152 -16.02 33.25 51.14
C ALA A 152 -16.35 34.74 51.09
N GLU A 153 -16.70 35.28 49.92
CA GLU A 153 -17.12 36.67 49.76
C GLU A 153 -18.38 36.99 50.57
N THR A 154 -19.37 36.11 50.55
CA THR A 154 -20.61 36.25 51.32
C THR A 154 -20.33 36.28 52.83
N VAL A 155 -19.44 35.42 53.32
CA VAL A 155 -19.02 35.41 54.73
C VAL A 155 -18.33 36.72 55.10
N LEU A 156 -17.41 37.21 54.27
CA LEU A 156 -16.70 38.48 54.48
C LEU A 156 -17.66 39.68 54.52
N GLN A 157 -18.61 39.76 53.58
CA GLN A 157 -19.64 40.78 53.58
C GLN A 157 -20.51 40.72 54.84
N GLY A 158 -20.86 39.52 55.30
CA GLY A 158 -21.56 39.30 56.56
C GLY A 158 -20.80 39.86 57.76
N VAL A 159 -19.51 39.54 57.91
CA VAL A 159 -18.66 40.06 58.98
C VAL A 159 -18.57 41.58 58.93
N ALA A 160 -18.28 42.16 57.76
CA ALA A 160 -18.19 43.61 57.57
C ALA A 160 -19.50 44.33 57.93
N SER A 161 -20.66 43.76 57.55
CA SER A 161 -21.97 44.31 57.90
C SER A 161 -22.23 44.29 59.41
N GLY A 162 -21.82 43.21 60.09
CA GLY A 162 -21.91 43.09 61.54
C GLY A 162 -21.02 44.09 62.28
N GLU A 163 -19.78 44.30 61.80
CA GLU A 163 -18.88 45.34 62.34
C GLU A 163 -19.44 46.74 62.14
N ALA A 164 -19.99 47.04 60.96
CA ALA A 164 -20.64 48.32 60.69
C ALA A 164 -21.85 48.56 61.62
N ALA A 165 -22.64 47.52 61.91
CA ALA A 165 -23.75 47.60 62.85
C ALA A 165 -23.27 47.89 64.29
N LYS A 166 -22.21 47.21 64.74
CA LYS A 166 -21.59 47.46 66.06
C LYS A 166 -21.08 48.90 66.17
N LEU A 167 -20.40 49.42 65.14
CA LEU A 167 -19.91 50.79 65.11
C LEU A 167 -21.05 51.82 65.19
N ARG A 168 -22.15 51.60 64.46
CA ARG A 168 -23.34 52.47 64.53
C ARG A 168 -23.97 52.45 65.93
N ALA A 169 -24.11 51.28 66.54
CA ALA A 169 -24.63 51.14 67.90
C ALA A 169 -23.75 51.85 68.93
N ALA A 170 -22.42 51.75 68.80
CA ALA A 170 -21.48 52.48 69.67
C ALA A 170 -21.65 54.00 69.54
N ARG A 171 -21.74 54.53 68.31
CA ARG A 171 -21.98 55.97 68.07
C ARG A 171 -23.32 56.47 68.62
N GLN A 172 -24.37 55.66 68.52
CA GLN A 172 -25.67 56.00 69.11
C GLN A 172 -25.57 56.11 70.63
N ARG A 173 -24.90 55.15 71.29
CA ARG A 173 -24.66 55.19 72.75
C ARG A 173 -23.83 56.41 73.15
N GLU A 174 -22.79 56.75 72.40
CA GLU A 174 -22.01 57.98 72.65
C GLU A 174 -22.88 59.25 72.54
N ALA A 175 -23.75 59.33 71.52
CA ALA A 175 -24.64 60.47 71.36
C ALA A 175 -25.66 60.56 72.50
N GLU A 176 -26.20 59.44 72.98
CA GLU A 176 -27.09 59.39 74.14
C GLU A 176 -26.37 59.80 75.43
N LEU A 177 -25.15 59.30 75.66
CA LEU A 177 -24.34 59.68 76.81
C LEU A 177 -24.05 61.18 76.81
N ARG A 178 -23.64 61.76 75.68
CA ARG A 178 -23.45 63.22 75.57
C ARG A 178 -24.72 64.01 75.86
N ARG A 179 -25.90 63.53 75.44
CA ARG A 179 -27.17 64.18 75.79
C ARG A 179 -27.42 64.15 77.29
N ARG A 180 -27.20 62.99 77.93
CA ARG A 180 -27.33 62.84 79.38
C ARG A 180 -26.34 63.72 80.13
N GLU A 181 -25.10 63.82 79.66
CA GLU A 181 -24.08 64.72 80.21
C GLU A 181 -24.48 66.18 80.07
N ALA A 182 -25.01 66.60 78.92
CA ALA A 182 -25.51 67.95 78.71
C ALA A 182 -26.74 68.27 79.60
N GLU A 183 -27.65 67.31 79.78
CA GLU A 183 -28.79 67.43 80.69
C GLU A 183 -28.33 67.50 82.16
N LEU A 184 -27.34 66.68 82.56
CA LEU A 184 -26.72 66.72 83.89
C LEU A 184 -26.04 68.08 84.15
N LEU A 185 -25.23 68.57 83.22
CA LEU A 185 -24.62 69.90 83.31
C LEU A 185 -25.68 71.00 83.43
N LYS A 186 -26.75 70.90 82.65
CA LYS A 186 -27.87 71.85 82.72
C LYS A 186 -28.64 71.77 84.04
N SER A 187 -28.76 70.58 84.64
CA SER A 187 -29.34 70.38 85.97
C SER A 187 -28.44 70.86 87.12
N LEU A 188 -27.13 70.94 86.88
CA LEU A 188 -26.16 71.53 87.81
C LEU A 188 -26.07 73.07 87.69
N GLU A 189 -26.49 73.63 86.55
CA GLU A 189 -26.55 75.09 86.29
C GLU A 189 -27.90 75.75 86.66
N GLN A 190 -28.94 74.97 86.98
CA GLN A 190 -30.18 75.50 87.56
C GLN A 190 -30.10 75.45 89.10
N PRO A 191 -30.11 76.59 89.82
CA PRO A 191 -30.03 76.64 91.27
C PRO A 191 -31.31 76.14 91.98
#